data_AF-A0A6V7INJ6-F1
#
_entry.id   AF-A0A6V7INJ6-F1
#
_cell.length_a   1.000
_cell.length_b   1.000
_cell.length_c   1.000
_cell.angle_alpha   90.00
_cell.angle_beta   90.00
_cell.angle_gamma   90.00
#
_symmetry.space_group_name_H-M   'P 1'
#
loop_
_entity.id
_entity.type
_entity.pdbx_description
1 polymer ?
#
loop_
_entity_poly.entity_id
_entity_poly.type
_entity_poly.pdbx_seq_one_letter_code
_entity_poly.pdbx_strand_id
1 'polypeptide(L)'
;DGVNDSPALKKADIGVAMGIAGSDVSKQAADMILLDDNFASIVTGVEEGRLIFDNLKKSIAYTLTSNIPEISPFLAFILCDIPLPLGTVTILCIDLGTDM
;
A
#
# COMPACT_ATOMS: atom_id res chain seq x y z
N ASP A 1 -8.27 -11.83 -24.41
CA ASP A 1 -9.47 -12.11 -23.61
C ASP A 1 -9.96 -13.58 -23.71
N GLY A 2 -9.22 -14.48 -24.37
CA GLY A 2 -9.61 -15.88 -24.55
C GLY A 2 -8.95 -16.84 -23.55
N VAL A 3 -9.41 -18.10 -23.54
CA VAL A 3 -8.84 -19.16 -22.66
C VAL A 3 -7.33 -19.32 -22.88
N ASN A 4 -6.87 -19.07 -24.10
CA ASN A 4 -5.46 -19.14 -24.49
C ASN A 4 -4.57 -18.08 -23.82
N ASP A 5 -5.16 -17.01 -23.29
CA ASP A 5 -4.41 -15.94 -22.60
C ASP A 5 -4.14 -16.27 -21.13
N SER A 6 -4.84 -17.26 -20.57
CA SER A 6 -4.76 -17.62 -19.15
C SER A 6 -3.34 -17.91 -18.65
N PRO A 7 -2.47 -18.66 -19.39
CA PRO A 7 -1.09 -18.87 -18.96
C PRO A 7 -0.26 -17.59 -18.96
N ALA A 8 -0.52 -16.67 -19.90
CA ALA A 8 0.18 -15.40 -19.99
C ALA A 8 -0.27 -14.44 -18.89
N LEU A 9 -1.60 -14.34 -18.67
CA LEU A 9 -2.20 -13.54 -17.60
C LEU A 9 -1.68 -13.98 -16.23
N LYS A 10 -1.60 -15.30 -15.98
CA LYS A 10 -1.11 -15.82 -14.71
C LYS A 10 0.38 -15.61 -14.46
N LYS A 11 1.17 -15.45 -15.52
CA LYS A 11 2.62 -15.23 -15.45
C LYS A 11 2.99 -13.75 -15.39
N ALA A 12 2.11 -12.87 -15.87
CA ALA A 12 2.33 -11.43 -15.81
C ALA A 12 2.38 -10.94 -14.36
N ASP A 13 3.10 -9.86 -14.10
CA ASP A 13 3.09 -9.20 -12.78
C ASP A 13 1.70 -8.60 -12.46
N ILE A 14 0.95 -8.23 -13.50
CA ILE A 14 -0.45 -7.84 -13.42
C ILE A 14 -1.18 -8.28 -14.70
N GLY A 15 -2.06 -9.27 -14.58
CA GLY A 15 -2.96 -9.70 -15.65
C GLY A 15 -4.25 -8.88 -15.67
N VAL A 16 -4.64 -8.34 -16.83
CA VAL A 16 -5.91 -7.60 -17.02
C VAL A 16 -6.83 -8.35 -17.98
N ALA A 17 -8.05 -8.67 -17.54
CA ALA A 17 -9.07 -9.34 -18.35
C ALA A 17 -10.31 -8.46 -18.57
N MET A 18 -11.02 -8.73 -19.67
CA MET A 18 -12.29 -8.09 -20.02
C MET A 18 -13.44 -8.77 -19.26
N GLY A 19 -14.36 -7.99 -18.70
CA GLY A 19 -15.50 -8.47 -17.93
C GLY A 19 -16.58 -9.12 -18.78
N ILE A 20 -16.88 -8.52 -19.95
CA ILE A 20 -17.96 -8.91 -20.85
C ILE A 20 -17.43 -9.85 -21.94
N ALA A 21 -16.42 -9.42 -22.72
CA ALA A 21 -15.84 -10.19 -23.80
C ALA A 21 -14.91 -11.33 -23.33
N GLY A 22 -14.41 -11.26 -22.09
CA GLY A 22 -13.48 -12.24 -21.55
C GLY A 22 -14.10 -13.61 -21.28
N SER A 23 -13.35 -14.66 -21.58
CA SER A 23 -13.66 -16.02 -21.11
C SER A 23 -13.53 -16.12 -19.59
N ASP A 24 -14.32 -17.00 -18.96
CA ASP A 24 -14.26 -17.21 -17.50
C ASP A 24 -12.87 -17.66 -17.04
N VAL A 25 -12.17 -18.45 -17.86
CA VAL A 25 -10.80 -18.89 -17.56
C VAL A 25 -9.83 -17.70 -17.57
N SER A 26 -9.96 -16.78 -18.53
CA SER A 26 -9.13 -15.57 -18.57
C SER A 26 -9.41 -14.62 -17.39
N LYS A 27 -10.69 -14.49 -16.98
CA LYS A 27 -11.09 -13.68 -15.82
C LYS A 27 -10.55 -14.25 -14.50
N GLN A 28 -10.55 -15.57 -14.34
CA GLN A 28 -10.00 -16.23 -13.14
C GLN A 28 -8.46 -16.20 -13.10
N ALA A 29 -7.81 -16.12 -14.26
CA ALA A 29 -6.35 -16.05 -14.34
C ALA A 29 -5.78 -14.64 -14.15
N ALA A 30 -6.59 -13.60 -14.36
CA ALA A 30 -6.20 -12.20 -14.23
C ALA A 30 -6.27 -11.67 -12.79
N ASP A 31 -5.47 -10.65 -12.50
CA ASP A 31 -5.45 -9.95 -11.21
C ASP A 31 -6.42 -8.76 -11.17
N MET A 32 -6.77 -8.23 -12.36
CA MET A 32 -7.70 -7.12 -12.54
C MET A 32 -8.70 -7.42 -13.66
N ILE A 33 -9.95 -7.01 -13.47
CA ILE A 33 -11.03 -7.20 -14.45
C ILE A 33 -11.65 -5.85 -14.79
N LEU A 34 -11.71 -5.53 -16.09
CA LEU A 34 -12.42 -4.36 -16.61
C LEU A 34 -13.90 -4.70 -16.78
N LEU A 35 -14.73 -4.32 -15.81
CA LEU A 35 -16.15 -4.69 -15.78
C LEU A 35 -16.96 -4.11 -16.95
N ASP A 36 -16.53 -2.98 -17.50
CA ASP A 36 -17.18 -2.25 -18.60
C ASP A 36 -16.49 -2.46 -19.95
N ASP A 37 -15.49 -3.34 -20.03
CA ASP A 37 -14.68 -3.59 -21.22
C ASP A 37 -14.00 -2.33 -21.80
N ASN A 38 -13.79 -1.30 -20.97
CA ASN A 38 -13.17 -0.06 -21.41
C ASN A 38 -11.65 -0.09 -21.24
N PHE A 39 -10.92 -0.23 -22.35
CA PHE A 39 -9.45 -0.19 -22.34
C PHE A 39 -8.86 1.14 -21.82
N ALA A 40 -9.60 2.25 -21.84
CA ALA A 40 -9.14 3.51 -21.28
C ALA A 40 -8.87 3.42 -19.77
N SER A 41 -9.56 2.52 -19.06
CA SER A 41 -9.37 2.25 -17.63
C SER A 41 -7.95 1.80 -17.29
N ILE A 42 -7.19 1.24 -18.24
CA ILE A 42 -5.77 0.90 -18.04
C ILE A 42 -4.93 2.18 -17.87
N VAL A 43 -5.21 3.22 -18.66
CA VAL A 43 -4.49 4.50 -18.55
C VAL A 43 -4.77 5.12 -17.18
N THR A 44 -6.03 5.15 -16.77
CA THR A 44 -6.43 5.61 -15.44
C THR A 44 -5.78 4.77 -14.33
N GLY A 45 -5.75 3.45 -14.49
CA GLY A 45 -5.11 2.55 -13.51
C GLY A 45 -3.61 2.79 -13.35
N VAL A 46 -2.89 3.10 -14.44
CA VAL A 46 -1.47 3.46 -14.40
C VAL A 46 -1.25 4.82 -13.71
N GLU A 47 -2.13 5.78 -13.95
CA GLU A 47 -2.08 7.10 -13.29
C GLU A 47 -2.31 6.96 -11.77
N GLU A 48 -3.37 6.27 -11.36
CA GLU A 48 -3.68 6.00 -9.95
C GLU A 48 -2.59 5.16 -9.27
N GLY A 49 -2.04 4.17 -9.98
CA GLY A 49 -0.92 3.35 -9.47
C GLY A 49 0.33 4.18 -9.17
N ARG A 50 0.64 5.20 -9.98
CA ARG A 50 1.75 6.12 -9.71
C ARG A 50 1.44 7.07 -8.56
N LEU A 51 0.21 7.59 -8.53
CA LEU A 51 -0.25 8.51 -7.48
C LEU A 51 -0.20 7.85 -6.10
N ILE A 52 -0.70 6.62 -5.97
CA ILE A 52 -0.68 5.90 -4.70
C ILE A 52 0.74 5.56 -4.26
N PHE A 53 1.65 5.24 -5.19
CA PHE A 53 3.05 4.96 -4.85
C PHE A 53 3.74 6.17 -4.22
N ASP A 54 3.54 7.37 -4.77
CA ASP A 54 4.09 8.59 -4.20
C ASP A 54 3.42 8.97 -2.87
N ASN A 55 2.12 8.71 -2.72
CA ASN A 55 1.43 8.93 -1.46
C ASN A 55 1.83 7.93 -0.37
N LEU A 56 2.12 6.68 -0.72
CA LEU A 56 2.66 5.68 0.20
C LEU A 56 4.02 6.11 0.73
N LYS A 57 4.92 6.65 -0.12
CA LYS A 57 6.20 7.19 0.36
C LYS A 57 6.01 8.31 1.37
N LYS A 58 5.05 9.21 1.15
CA LYS A 58 4.73 10.30 2.09
C LYS A 58 4.18 9.76 3.40
N SER A 59 3.25 8.80 3.34
CA SER A 59 2.67 8.16 4.52
C SER A 59 3.73 7.42 5.33
N ILE A 60 4.59 6.62 4.68
CA ILE A 60 5.71 5.93 5.34
C ILE A 60 6.67 6.94 5.96
N ALA A 61 7.01 8.02 5.27
CA ALA A 61 7.89 9.06 5.81
C ALA A 61 7.28 9.75 7.03
N TYR A 62 5.97 9.98 7.04
CA TYR A 62 5.25 10.53 8.19
C TYR A 62 5.37 9.61 9.41
N THR A 63 5.01 8.33 9.28
CA THR A 63 5.10 7.35 10.36
C THR A 63 6.55 7.08 10.83
N LEU A 64 7.53 7.09 9.92
CA LEU A 64 8.94 6.94 10.32
C LEU A 64 9.48 8.17 11.06
N THR A 65 8.90 9.35 10.82
CA THR A 65 9.35 10.59 11.47
C THR A 65 8.92 10.64 12.93
N SER A 66 7.75 10.09 13.31
CA SER A 66 7.28 10.03 14.71
C SER A 66 8.12 9.09 15.58
N ASN A 67 8.76 8.07 15.02
CA ASN A 67 9.66 7.18 15.78
C ASN A 67 10.87 7.90 16.42
N ILE A 68 11.39 8.97 15.80
CA ILE A 68 12.55 9.71 16.34
C ILE A 68 12.25 10.40 17.68
N PRO A 69 11.20 11.25 17.79
CA PRO A 69 10.80 11.85 19.06
C PRO A 69 10.25 10.84 20.08
N GLU A 70 9.92 9.61 19.69
CA GLU A 70 9.54 8.54 20.63
C GLU A 70 10.75 7.79 21.23
N ILE A 71 11.81 7.58 20.45
CA ILE A 71 13.03 6.89 20.90
C ILE A 71 13.96 7.85 21.66
N SER A 72 14.06 9.10 21.22
CA SER A 72 14.97 10.09 21.83
C SER A 72 14.76 10.32 23.34
N PRO A 73 13.53 10.35 23.89
CA PRO A 73 13.30 10.51 25.33
C PRO A 73 13.74 9.30 26.13
N PHE A 74 13.59 8.09 25.56
CA PHE A 74 14.10 6.86 26.17
C PHE A 74 15.64 6.85 26.21
N LEU A 75 16.30 7.30 25.15
CA LEU A 75 17.76 7.44 25.13
C LEU A 75 18.24 8.50 26.13
N ALA A 76 17.57 9.65 26.21
CA ALA A 76 17.89 10.71 27.15
C ALA A 76 17.68 10.28 28.61
N PHE A 77 16.62 9.52 28.89
CA PHE A 77 16.39 8.89 30.19
C PHE A 77 17.59 8.05 30.64
N ILE A 78 18.13 7.19 29.75
CA ILE A 78 19.26 6.32 30.05
C ILE A 78 20.59 7.10 30.20
N LEU A 79 20.83 8.09 29.33
CA LEU A 79 22.11 8.79 29.25
C LEU A 79 22.25 9.95 30.25
N CYS A 80 21.16 10.63 30.58
CA CYS A 80 21.15 11.83 31.42
C CYS A 80 20.52 11.61 32.80
N ASP A 81 20.02 10.40 33.09
CA ASP A 81 19.37 10.02 34.35
C ASP A 81 18.24 10.99 34.77
N ILE A 82 17.50 11.48 33.76
CA ILE A 82 16.33 12.35 33.93
C ILE A 82 15.06 11.51 34.13
N PRO A 83 13.96 12.05 34.68
CA PRO A 83 12.68 11.34 34.73
C PRO A 83 12.20 10.95 33.33
N LEU A 84 11.55 9.78 33.20
CA LEU A 84 11.06 9.24 31.93
C LEU A 84 10.09 10.24 31.26
N PRO A 85 10.46 10.88 30.13
CA PRO A 85 9.63 11.94 29.56
C PRO A 85 8.41 11.40 28.81
N LEU A 86 8.51 10.19 28.24
CA LEU A 86 7.43 9.53 27.49
C LEU A 86 7.32 8.06 27.93
N GLY A 87 6.12 7.64 28.34
CA GLY A 87 5.85 6.25 28.71
C GLY A 87 5.52 5.37 27.50
N THR A 88 5.62 4.06 27.67
CA THR A 88 5.30 3.09 26.59
C THR A 88 3.82 3.16 26.16
N VAL A 89 2.90 3.43 27.10
CA VAL A 89 1.47 3.58 26.77
C VAL A 89 1.22 4.82 25.91
N THR A 90 1.92 5.93 26.19
CA THR A 90 1.78 7.16 25.39
C THR A 90 2.33 6.99 23.97
N ILE A 91 3.40 6.20 23.78
CA ILE A 91 3.89 5.82 22.45
C ILE A 91 2.80 5.05 21.69
N LEU A 92 2.22 4.01 22.30
CA LEU A 92 1.14 3.25 21.68
C LEU A 92 -0.08 4.12 21.33
N CYS A 93 -0.40 5.12 22.14
CA CYS A 93 -1.46 6.07 21.83
C CYS A 93 -1.15 6.95 20.61
N ILE A 94 0.13 7.24 20.35
CA ILE A 94 0.54 8.01 19.17
C ILE A 94 0.44 7.10 17.94
N ASP A 95 1.15 5.97 17.94
CA ASP A 95 1.23 5.03 16.82
C ASP A 95 -0.12 4.45 16.38
N LEU A 96 -0.94 4.01 17.34
CA LEU A 96 -2.21 3.30 17.07
C LEU A 96 -3.43 4.20 17.22
N GLY A 97 -3.24 5.44 17.67
CA GLY A 97 -4.33 6.36 17.98
C GLY A 97 -4.31 7.59 17.09
N THR A 98 -3.29 8.44 17.24
CA THR A 98 -3.28 9.77 16.59
C THR A 98 -2.64 9.79 15.21
N ASP A 99 -1.72 8.86 14.92
CA ASP A 99 -1.04 8.78 13.62
C ASP A 99 -1.75 7.89 12.58
N MET A 100 -2.83 7.19 12.98
CA MET A 100 -3.73 6.45 12.08
C MET A 100 -4.81 7.35 11.47
#